data_AF-F0WAA6-F1
#
_entry.id   AF-F0WAA6-F1
#
_cell.length_a   1.000
_cell.length_b   1.000
_cell.length_c   1.000
_cell.angle_alpha   90.00
_cell.angle_beta   90.00
_cell.angle_gamma   90.00
#
_symmetry.space_group_name_H-M   'P 1'
#
loop_
_entity.id
_entity.type
_entity.pdbx_description
1 polymer ?
#
loop_
_entity_poly.entity_id
_entity_poly.type
_entity_poly.pdbx_seq_one_letter_code
_entity_poly.pdbx_strand_id
1 'polypeptide(L)'
;MVLGDSSGAKHPLFLVFKTSMVKTQQAKSENDRLRHGFGKRVWKDISALEVMYSAKIYGNRTAWWNGYSTVEFPQFHFGERTPFCPPVLIHLDDFSGHWVAAALECARRLNVLLMKVPPGLNWVSQPADVAWMKPIKDLLRSKWVDFHYGQLQDHGNNGAGDKFQLTPPSREDAVQWIAAAWSGISQETIVAGFRKCVFAPSEELPIYAYGNETDQQKINDLIGGFRDLHVVNRHIKNVRAEDDVLEK
;
A
#
# COMPACT_ATOMS: atom_id res chain seq x y z
N MET A 1 -1.03 0.06 4.48
CA MET A 1 -1.52 1.38 4.90
C MET A 1 -0.32 2.27 5.17
N VAL A 2 -0.33 3.47 4.62
CA VAL A 2 0.67 4.52 4.88
C VAL A 2 0.02 5.59 5.75
N LEU A 3 0.77 6.19 6.67
CA LEU A 3 0.24 7.16 7.63
C LEU A 3 1.08 8.43 7.63
N GLY A 4 0.47 9.55 7.23
CA GLY A 4 1.00 10.90 7.44
C GLY A 4 0.15 11.67 8.44
N ASP A 5 0.74 12.64 9.12
CA ASP A 5 0.02 13.53 10.04
C ASP A 5 -0.04 14.99 9.54
N SER A 6 -0.78 15.84 10.26
CA SER A 6 -1.04 17.23 9.86
C SER A 6 0.20 18.13 9.90
N SER A 7 1.30 17.70 10.51
CA SER A 7 2.60 18.38 10.42
C SER A 7 3.37 18.00 9.15
N GLY A 8 2.85 17.03 8.39
CA GLY A 8 3.49 16.44 7.22
C GLY A 8 4.47 15.32 7.56
N ALA A 9 4.59 14.92 8.83
CA ALA A 9 5.47 13.84 9.21
C ALA A 9 4.93 12.49 8.69
N LYS A 10 5.86 11.62 8.32
CA LYS A 10 5.59 10.27 7.83
C LYS A 10 5.85 9.25 8.93
N HIS A 11 4.92 8.33 9.11
CA HIS A 11 5.04 7.24 10.08
C HIS A 11 5.53 5.94 9.39
N PRO A 12 6.09 5.00 10.17
CA PRO A 12 6.53 3.69 9.67
C PRO A 12 5.43 2.95 8.88
N LEU A 13 5.83 2.15 7.90
CA LEU A 13 4.88 1.43 7.05
C LEU A 13 4.12 0.34 7.82
N PHE A 14 2.86 0.12 7.47
CA PHE A 14 2.10 -1.04 7.92
C PHE A 14 1.57 -1.83 6.71
N LEU A 15 2.11 -3.02 6.46
CA LEU A 15 1.86 -3.81 5.24
C LEU A 15 1.15 -5.12 5.57
N VAL A 16 0.38 -5.61 4.61
CA VAL A 16 -0.26 -6.93 4.69
C VAL A 16 0.04 -7.70 3.41
N PHE A 17 0.69 -8.86 3.53
CA PHE A 17 0.99 -9.73 2.40
C PHE A 17 0.24 -11.05 2.45
N LYS A 18 0.17 -11.67 1.26
CA LYS A 18 -0.40 -13.00 1.10
C LYS A 18 0.54 -14.05 1.71
N THR A 19 0.00 -14.91 2.55
CA THR A 19 0.68 -16.09 3.10
C THR A 19 -0.15 -17.36 2.88
N SER A 20 0.54 -18.50 2.83
CA SER A 20 -0.08 -19.80 2.61
C SER A 20 -0.89 -20.26 3.82
N MET A 21 -1.92 -21.08 3.60
CA MET A 21 -2.68 -21.67 4.70
C MET A 21 -1.83 -22.63 5.52
N VAL A 22 -1.98 -22.54 6.83
CA VAL A 22 -1.41 -23.49 7.79
C VAL A 22 -2.46 -24.56 8.07
N LYS A 23 -2.04 -25.84 8.07
CA LYS A 23 -2.96 -26.99 8.16
C LYS A 23 -3.58 -27.18 9.55
N THR A 24 -2.91 -26.73 10.60
CA THR A 24 -3.37 -26.94 11.98
C THR A 24 -3.65 -25.61 12.67
N GLN A 25 -4.69 -25.59 13.50
CA GLN A 25 -5.08 -24.39 14.25
C GLN A 25 -3.98 -23.95 15.23
N GLN A 26 -3.28 -24.90 15.86
CA GLN A 26 -2.18 -24.61 16.76
C GLN A 26 -1.03 -23.86 16.06
N ALA A 27 -0.61 -24.35 14.88
CA ALA A 27 0.46 -23.70 14.14
C ALA A 27 0.02 -22.35 13.56
N LYS A 28 -1.26 -22.20 13.21
CA LYS A 28 -1.83 -20.90 12.84
C LYS A 28 -1.73 -19.91 14.01
N SER A 29 -2.25 -20.26 15.19
CA SER A 29 -2.19 -19.40 16.37
C SER A 29 -0.75 -19.04 16.77
N GLU A 30 0.19 -19.99 16.66
CA GLU A 30 1.60 -19.73 16.90
C GLU A 30 2.18 -18.72 15.90
N ASN A 31 1.89 -18.88 14.61
CA ASN A 31 2.37 -17.96 13.57
C ASN A 31 1.73 -16.57 13.69
N ASP A 32 0.43 -16.49 13.95
CA ASP A 32 -0.27 -15.22 14.15
C ASP A 32 0.36 -14.46 15.33
N ARG A 33 0.62 -15.15 16.45
CA ARG A 33 1.20 -14.53 17.66
C ARG A 33 2.67 -14.15 17.53
N LEU A 34 3.50 -15.01 16.94
CA LEU A 34 4.96 -14.86 17.00
C LEU A 34 5.58 -14.32 15.71
N ARG A 35 4.84 -14.36 14.61
CA ARG A 35 5.37 -14.16 13.25
C ARG A 35 4.40 -13.40 12.35
N HIS A 36 3.48 -12.66 12.96
CA HIS A 36 2.47 -11.85 12.27
C HIS A 36 1.71 -12.62 11.17
N GLY A 37 1.50 -13.93 11.34
CA GLY A 37 0.81 -14.80 10.38
C GLY A 37 1.71 -15.49 9.35
N PHE A 38 3.02 -15.25 9.36
CA PHE A 38 3.98 -15.94 8.51
C PHE A 38 4.49 -17.25 9.13
N GLY A 39 4.79 -18.23 8.28
CA GLY A 39 5.46 -19.46 8.71
C GLY A 39 6.93 -19.23 9.04
N LYS A 40 7.52 -20.13 9.84
CA LYS A 40 8.92 -20.07 10.32
C LYS A 40 9.97 -19.76 9.25
N ARG A 41 9.81 -20.30 8.03
CA ARG A 41 10.77 -20.09 6.93
C ARG A 41 10.70 -18.66 6.39
N VAL A 42 9.51 -18.24 5.98
CA VAL A 42 9.26 -16.91 5.39
C VAL A 42 9.47 -15.79 6.42
N TRP A 43 9.24 -16.07 7.70
CA TRP A 43 9.40 -15.10 8.77
C TRP A 43 10.80 -14.49 8.85
N LYS A 44 11.85 -15.28 8.55
CA LYS A 44 13.23 -14.76 8.57
C LYS A 44 13.39 -13.58 7.63
N ASP A 45 12.94 -13.75 6.38
CA ASP A 45 13.02 -12.71 5.35
C ASP A 45 12.11 -11.53 5.71
N ILE A 46 10.89 -11.79 6.17
CA ILE A 46 9.94 -10.74 6.56
C ILE A 46 10.47 -9.90 7.72
N SER A 47 11.04 -10.51 8.75
CA SER A 47 11.61 -9.79 9.89
C SER A 47 12.81 -8.92 9.48
N ALA A 48 13.61 -9.37 8.51
CA ALA A 48 14.69 -8.56 7.94
C ALA A 48 14.13 -7.35 7.18
N LEU A 49 13.06 -7.55 6.39
CA LEU A 49 12.38 -6.47 5.67
C LEU A 49 11.70 -5.46 6.61
N GLU A 50 11.11 -5.90 7.72
CA GLU A 50 10.54 -5.02 8.75
C GLU A 50 11.59 -4.04 9.28
N VAL A 51 12.79 -4.55 9.61
CA VAL A 51 13.90 -3.73 10.09
C VAL A 51 14.46 -2.83 8.98
N MET A 52 14.74 -3.40 7.81
CA MET A 52 15.40 -2.70 6.70
C MET A 52 14.59 -1.50 6.20
N TYR A 53 13.26 -1.64 6.13
CA TYR A 53 12.38 -0.62 5.55
C TYR A 53 11.54 0.14 6.58
N SER A 54 11.86 0.00 7.88
CA SER A 54 11.08 0.58 8.98
C SER A 54 9.57 0.33 8.78
N ALA A 55 9.23 -0.96 8.68
CA ALA A 55 7.89 -1.43 8.37
C ALA A 55 7.42 -2.45 9.40
N LYS A 56 6.10 -2.55 9.55
CA LYS A 56 5.42 -3.64 10.22
C LYS A 56 4.65 -4.43 9.18
N ILE A 57 4.91 -5.73 9.06
CA ILE A 57 4.43 -6.57 7.97
C ILE A 57 3.67 -7.75 8.55
N TYR A 58 2.37 -7.82 8.25
CA TYR A 58 1.49 -8.93 8.59
C TYR A 58 1.18 -9.80 7.38
N GLY A 59 0.85 -11.06 7.64
CA GLY A 59 0.54 -12.07 6.65
C GLY A 59 -0.86 -12.62 6.88
N ASN A 60 -1.69 -12.65 5.83
CA ASN A 60 -2.93 -13.43 5.85
C ASN A 60 -3.25 -14.02 4.48
N ARG A 61 -4.27 -14.87 4.38
CA ARG A 61 -4.57 -15.63 3.15
C ARG A 61 -4.99 -14.74 1.98
N THR A 62 -5.63 -13.61 2.25
CA THR A 62 -6.21 -12.73 1.22
C THR A 62 -5.29 -11.54 0.91
N ALA A 63 -4.30 -11.28 1.74
CA ALA A 63 -3.55 -10.02 1.80
C ALA A 63 -4.46 -8.80 2.04
N TRP A 64 -5.64 -9.00 2.64
CA TRP A 64 -6.60 -7.92 2.90
C TRP A 64 -6.46 -7.38 4.31
N TRP A 65 -6.80 -6.11 4.47
CA TRP A 65 -7.02 -5.53 5.79
C TRP A 65 -8.19 -6.23 6.49
N ASN A 66 -8.09 -6.44 7.80
CA ASN A 66 -9.16 -7.04 8.60
C ASN A 66 -9.26 -6.38 9.98
N GLY A 67 -10.25 -6.79 10.78
CA GLY A 67 -10.45 -6.24 12.12
C GLY A 67 -9.24 -6.36 13.05
N TYR A 68 -8.46 -7.44 12.92
CA TYR A 68 -7.20 -7.60 13.67
C TYR A 68 -6.17 -6.55 13.24
N SER A 69 -6.00 -6.29 11.94
CA SER A 69 -5.14 -5.21 11.45
C SER A 69 -5.55 -3.84 11.98
N THR A 70 -6.85 -3.56 12.13
CA THR A 70 -7.34 -2.31 12.71
C THR A 70 -7.02 -2.18 14.21
N VAL A 71 -6.81 -3.28 14.93
CA VAL A 71 -6.35 -3.23 16.33
C VAL A 71 -4.83 -3.02 16.39
N GLU A 72 -4.09 -3.76 15.58
CA GLU A 72 -2.61 -3.74 15.58
C GLU A 72 -2.05 -2.43 15.02
N PHE A 73 -2.71 -1.82 14.04
CA PHE A 73 -2.26 -0.57 13.43
C PHE A 73 -2.12 0.60 14.43
N PRO A 74 -3.15 0.98 15.20
CA PRO A 74 -2.99 1.99 16.23
C PRO A 74 -2.08 1.50 17.36
N GLN A 75 -2.11 0.23 17.75
CA GLN A 75 -1.18 -0.28 18.76
C GLN A 75 0.29 -0.13 18.34
N PHE A 76 0.60 -0.31 17.05
CA PHE A 76 1.95 -0.14 16.52
C PHE A 76 2.39 1.32 16.49
N HIS A 77 1.53 2.24 16.04
CA HIS A 77 1.89 3.65 15.89
C HIS A 77 1.75 4.47 17.19
N PHE A 78 0.87 4.04 18.08
CA PHE A 78 0.37 4.83 19.19
C PHE A 78 0.42 4.07 20.52
N GLY A 79 1.03 2.88 20.56
CA GLY A 79 0.99 1.94 21.68
C GLY A 79 1.55 2.46 23.01
N GLU A 80 2.45 3.46 22.95
CA GLU A 80 3.04 4.11 24.12
C GLU A 80 2.12 5.17 24.76
N ARG A 81 0.97 5.47 24.14
CA ARG A 81 0.04 6.48 24.64
C ARG A 81 -0.86 5.91 25.72
N THR A 82 -1.34 6.83 26.56
CA THR A 82 -2.31 6.56 27.62
C THR A 82 -3.58 7.38 27.40
N PRO A 83 -4.68 7.08 28.12
CA PRO A 83 -5.90 7.90 28.09
C PRO A 83 -5.69 9.38 28.45
N PHE A 84 -4.56 9.74 29.07
CA PHE A 84 -4.25 11.10 29.51
C PHE A 84 -3.42 11.91 28.50
N CYS A 85 -2.92 11.29 27.43
CA CYS A 85 -2.23 12.00 26.35
C CYS A 85 -3.20 12.93 25.61
N PRO A 86 -2.77 14.06 25.00
CA PRO A 86 -3.64 14.85 24.13
C PRO A 86 -4.19 13.99 22.96
N PRO A 87 -5.48 14.08 22.60
CA PRO A 87 -6.09 13.14 21.65
C PRO A 87 -5.48 13.23 20.24
N VAL A 88 -5.42 12.08 19.54
CA VAL A 88 -5.05 12.00 18.13
C VAL A 88 -6.25 11.53 17.33
N LEU A 89 -6.53 12.19 16.21
CA LEU A 89 -7.60 11.81 15.28
C LEU A 89 -7.03 10.97 14.13
N ILE A 90 -7.59 9.78 13.91
CA ILE A 90 -7.34 8.98 12.70
C ILE A 90 -8.59 9.00 11.83
N HIS A 91 -8.41 9.30 10.55
CA HIS A 91 -9.49 9.28 9.56
C HIS A 91 -9.45 7.95 8.77
N LEU A 92 -10.49 7.13 8.93
CA LEU A 92 -10.64 5.81 8.28
C LEU A 92 -11.92 5.79 7.44
N ASP A 93 -11.92 5.00 6.36
CA ASP A 93 -13.09 4.85 5.50
C ASP A 93 -14.19 3.96 6.14
N ASP A 94 -15.31 3.79 5.43
CA ASP A 94 -16.43 2.95 5.89
C ASP A 94 -16.21 1.44 5.69
N PHE A 95 -14.97 0.97 5.52
CA PHE A 95 -14.74 -0.46 5.53
C PHE A 95 -15.08 -1.04 6.90
N SER A 96 -16.00 -2.01 6.94
CA SER A 96 -16.53 -2.59 8.19
C SER A 96 -15.43 -3.17 9.11
N GLY A 97 -14.31 -3.62 8.54
CA GLY A 97 -13.15 -4.06 9.30
C GLY A 97 -12.50 -2.97 10.17
N HIS A 98 -12.75 -1.69 9.89
CA HIS A 98 -12.28 -0.58 10.73
C HIS A 98 -13.12 -0.36 12.00
N TRP A 99 -14.36 -0.86 12.02
CA TRP A 99 -15.36 -0.49 13.02
C TRP A 99 -15.70 -1.65 13.98
N VAL A 100 -14.75 -2.56 14.19
CA VAL A 100 -14.92 -3.68 15.12
C VAL A 100 -14.74 -3.25 16.57
N ALA A 101 -15.50 -3.85 17.50
CA ALA A 101 -15.50 -3.46 18.93
C ALA A 101 -14.10 -3.44 19.56
N ALA A 102 -13.25 -4.42 19.22
CA ALA A 102 -11.88 -4.47 19.72
C ALA A 102 -11.00 -3.29 19.25
N ALA A 103 -11.24 -2.77 18.04
CA ALA A 103 -10.52 -1.63 17.51
C ALA A 103 -10.97 -0.32 18.19
N LEU A 104 -12.28 -0.17 18.42
CA LEU A 104 -12.83 0.97 19.16
C LEU A 104 -12.27 1.02 20.59
N GLU A 105 -12.21 -0.13 21.26
CA GLU A 105 -11.66 -0.23 22.61
C GLU A 105 -10.15 0.03 22.64
N CYS A 106 -9.40 -0.47 21.65
CA CYS A 106 -7.97 -0.15 21.49
C CYS A 106 -7.75 1.36 21.32
N ALA A 107 -8.50 2.00 20.41
CA ALA A 107 -8.39 3.43 20.17
C ALA A 107 -8.72 4.26 21.43
N ARG A 108 -9.78 3.88 22.16
CA ARG A 108 -10.16 4.51 23.44
C ARG A 108 -9.02 4.43 24.47
N ARG A 109 -8.38 3.27 24.62
CA ARG A 109 -7.26 3.08 25.56
C ARG A 109 -6.04 3.94 25.21
N LEU A 110 -5.80 4.21 23.92
CA LEU A 110 -4.65 4.99 23.44
C LEU A 110 -4.93 6.50 23.31
N ASN A 111 -6.12 6.96 23.75
CA ASN A 111 -6.69 8.27 23.46
C ASN A 111 -6.55 8.66 21.97
N VAL A 112 -7.01 7.74 21.12
CA VAL A 112 -7.12 7.91 19.68
C VAL A 112 -8.61 7.97 19.33
N LEU A 113 -9.01 9.04 18.65
CA LEU A 113 -10.33 9.22 18.10
C LEU A 113 -10.35 8.65 16.68
N LEU A 114 -11.28 7.74 16.40
CA LEU A 114 -11.52 7.24 15.05
C LEU A 114 -12.67 8.03 14.43
N MET A 115 -12.38 8.68 13.31
CA MET A 115 -13.38 9.39 12.53
C MET A 115 -13.62 8.66 11.23
N LYS A 116 -14.91 8.53 10.89
CA LYS A 116 -15.37 7.83 9.72
C LYS A 116 -15.51 8.78 8.54
N VAL A 117 -14.87 8.45 7.43
CA VAL A 117 -15.12 9.12 6.14
C VAL A 117 -16.50 8.70 5.65
N PRO A 118 -17.38 9.63 5.24
CA PRO A 118 -18.64 9.26 4.64
C PRO A 118 -18.46 8.42 3.37
N PRO A 119 -19.25 7.36 3.16
CA PRO A 119 -19.17 6.52 1.97
C PRO A 119 -19.20 7.32 0.67
N GLY A 120 -18.28 7.00 -0.25
CA GLY A 120 -18.18 7.65 -1.56
C GLY A 120 -17.48 9.01 -1.55
N LEU A 121 -17.05 9.53 -0.40
CA LEU A 121 -16.41 10.84 -0.28
C LEU A 121 -14.91 10.79 0.06
N ASN A 122 -14.25 9.62 -0.01
CA ASN A 122 -12.82 9.50 0.31
C ASN A 122 -11.95 10.45 -0.51
N TRP A 123 -12.23 10.58 -1.82
CA TRP A 123 -11.45 11.40 -2.75
C TRP A 123 -11.53 12.92 -2.48
N VAL A 124 -12.46 13.40 -1.64
CA VAL A 124 -12.55 14.81 -1.21
C VAL A 124 -12.25 15.01 0.27
N SER A 125 -12.59 14.03 1.11
CA SER A 125 -12.61 14.19 2.56
C SER A 125 -11.46 13.47 3.27
N GLN A 126 -10.75 12.56 2.60
CA GLN A 126 -9.64 11.82 3.18
C GLN A 126 -8.30 12.37 2.69
N PRO A 127 -7.47 12.96 3.57
CA PRO A 127 -6.18 13.56 3.18
C PRO A 127 -5.29 12.62 2.37
N ALA A 128 -5.30 11.33 2.71
CA ALA A 128 -4.51 10.32 2.02
C ALA A 128 -4.89 10.18 0.55
N ASP A 129 -6.18 9.99 0.27
CA ASP A 129 -6.69 9.86 -1.10
C ASP A 129 -6.59 11.15 -1.89
N VAL A 130 -6.75 12.29 -1.21
CA VAL A 130 -6.63 13.63 -1.81
C VAL A 130 -5.21 13.94 -2.27
N ALA A 131 -4.18 13.51 -1.53
CA ALA A 131 -2.82 14.03 -1.73
C ALA A 131 -1.74 12.99 -2.05
N TRP A 132 -1.61 11.92 -1.28
CA TRP A 132 -0.44 11.04 -1.42
C TRP A 132 -0.73 9.64 -1.97
N MET A 133 -1.98 9.16 -1.96
CA MET A 133 -2.28 7.83 -2.51
C MET A 133 -2.13 7.76 -4.03
N LYS A 134 -2.54 8.81 -4.77
CA LYS A 134 -2.31 8.88 -6.23
C LYS A 134 -0.82 8.81 -6.59
N PRO A 135 0.06 9.72 -6.11
CA PRO A 135 1.47 9.66 -6.47
C PRO A 135 2.16 8.37 -6.02
N ILE A 136 1.76 7.78 -4.88
CA ILE A 136 2.26 6.44 -4.49
C ILE A 136 1.87 5.38 -5.53
N LYS A 137 0.59 5.33 -5.94
CA LYS A 137 0.12 4.36 -6.94
C LYS A 137 0.79 4.56 -8.29
N ASP A 138 1.01 5.80 -8.70
CA ASP A 138 1.66 6.13 -9.97
C ASP A 138 3.13 5.66 -9.96
N LEU A 139 3.87 5.90 -8.87
CA LEU A 139 5.25 5.42 -8.74
C LEU A 139 5.33 3.89 -8.66
N LEU A 140 4.41 3.23 -7.93
CA LEU A 140 4.34 1.77 -7.89
C LEU A 140 4.07 1.19 -9.29
N ARG A 141 3.21 1.84 -10.07
CA ARG A 141 2.94 1.45 -11.47
C ARG A 141 4.18 1.62 -12.33
N SER A 142 4.90 2.73 -12.19
CA SER A 142 6.16 2.98 -12.91
C SER A 142 7.20 1.89 -12.61
N LYS A 143 7.41 1.55 -11.32
CA LYS A 143 8.30 0.44 -10.92
C LYS A 143 7.89 -0.91 -11.49
N TRP A 144 6.59 -1.20 -11.52
CA TRP A 144 6.06 -2.42 -12.11
C TRP A 144 6.32 -2.48 -13.63
N VAL A 145 6.12 -1.38 -14.35
CA VAL A 145 6.40 -1.28 -15.80
C VAL A 145 7.88 -1.48 -16.05
N ASP A 146 8.75 -0.76 -15.33
CA ASP A 146 10.20 -0.88 -15.48
C ASP A 146 10.69 -2.31 -15.22
N PHE A 147 10.17 -2.98 -14.19
CA PHE A 147 10.54 -4.35 -13.86
C PHE A 147 10.22 -5.35 -14.98
N HIS A 148 9.03 -5.25 -15.58
CA HIS A 148 8.65 -6.15 -16.67
C HIS A 148 9.29 -5.77 -18.00
N TYR A 149 9.50 -4.48 -18.24
CA TYR A 149 10.20 -4.01 -19.42
C TYR A 149 11.66 -4.46 -19.42
N GLY A 150 12.32 -4.42 -18.26
CA GLY A 150 13.67 -4.98 -18.08
C GLY A 150 13.74 -6.47 -18.43
N GLN A 151 12.76 -7.27 -17.99
CA GLN A 151 12.70 -8.70 -18.35
C GLN A 151 12.59 -8.92 -19.86
N LEU A 152 11.84 -8.08 -20.58
CA LEU A 152 11.76 -8.16 -22.05
C LEU A 152 13.10 -7.83 -22.71
N GLN A 153 13.77 -6.77 -22.25
CA GLN A 153 15.08 -6.38 -22.76
C GLN A 153 16.12 -7.47 -22.51
N ASP A 154 16.16 -8.03 -21.30
CA ASP A 154 17.08 -9.09 -20.93
C ASP A 154 16.85 -10.36 -21.77
N HIS A 155 15.59 -10.70 -22.05
CA HIS A 155 15.27 -11.82 -22.92
C HIS A 155 15.68 -11.57 -24.37
N GLY A 156 15.40 -10.38 -24.92
CA GLY A 156 15.81 -10.01 -26.27
C GLY A 156 17.32 -10.01 -26.47
N ASN A 157 18.08 -9.64 -25.43
CA ASN A 157 19.54 -9.57 -25.49
C ASN A 157 20.23 -10.92 -25.22
N ASN A 158 19.68 -11.75 -24.31
CA ASN A 158 20.39 -12.91 -23.77
C ASN A 158 19.66 -14.26 -23.95
N GLY A 159 18.39 -14.26 -24.39
CA GLY A 159 17.52 -15.44 -24.41
C GLY A 159 17.20 -15.97 -25.81
N ALA A 160 18.06 -15.72 -26.80
CA ALA A 160 17.81 -16.12 -28.18
C ALA A 160 17.59 -17.64 -28.31
N GLY A 161 16.35 -18.05 -28.58
CA GLY A 161 15.95 -19.45 -28.76
C GLY A 161 15.16 -20.04 -27.58
N ASP A 162 15.18 -19.40 -26.41
CA ASP A 162 14.41 -19.83 -25.25
C ASP A 162 12.99 -19.25 -25.27
N LYS A 163 12.04 -19.95 -24.65
CA LYS A 163 10.69 -19.42 -24.45
C LYS A 163 10.71 -18.39 -23.34
N PHE A 164 10.25 -17.17 -23.61
CA PHE A 164 10.07 -16.15 -22.58
C PHE A 164 9.19 -16.65 -21.42
N GLN A 165 9.67 -16.47 -20.20
CA GLN A 165 8.93 -16.76 -18.97
C GLN A 165 8.85 -15.50 -18.11
N LEU A 166 7.64 -14.94 -18.02
CA LEU A 166 7.38 -13.78 -17.17
C LEU A 166 7.53 -14.17 -15.70
N THR A 167 8.39 -13.47 -14.98
CA THR A 167 8.56 -13.63 -13.53
C THR A 167 7.82 -12.53 -12.78
N PRO A 168 7.11 -12.85 -11.68
CA PRO A 168 6.49 -11.84 -10.84
C PRO A 168 7.53 -11.17 -9.94
N PRO A 169 7.28 -9.92 -9.50
CA PRO A 169 8.10 -9.29 -8.46
C PRO A 169 8.10 -10.12 -7.18
N SER A 170 9.23 -10.14 -6.48
CA SER A 170 9.34 -10.75 -5.16
C SER A 170 8.64 -9.90 -4.08
N ARG A 171 8.54 -10.44 -2.86
CA ARG A 171 8.05 -9.66 -1.71
C ARG A 171 9.02 -8.53 -1.35
N GLU A 172 10.32 -8.77 -1.50
CA GLU A 172 11.35 -7.78 -1.26
C GLU A 172 11.21 -6.62 -2.24
N ASP A 173 11.06 -6.90 -3.54
CA ASP A 173 10.78 -5.88 -4.55
C ASP A 173 9.55 -5.05 -4.18
N ALA A 174 8.45 -5.72 -3.79
CA ALA A 174 7.22 -5.03 -3.40
C ALA A 174 7.41 -4.13 -2.17
N VAL A 175 8.09 -4.59 -1.12
CA VAL A 175 8.37 -3.76 0.08
C VAL A 175 9.27 -2.60 -0.30
N GLN A 176 10.33 -2.85 -1.07
CA GLN A 176 11.26 -1.81 -1.51
C GLN A 176 10.55 -0.74 -2.33
N TRP A 177 9.67 -1.12 -3.26
CA TRP A 177 8.94 -0.17 -4.10
C TRP A 177 7.95 0.66 -3.27
N ILE A 178 7.24 0.03 -2.32
CA ILE A 178 6.33 0.75 -1.41
C ILE A 178 7.12 1.72 -0.52
N ALA A 179 8.27 1.30 0.03
CA ALA A 179 9.13 2.14 0.85
C ALA A 179 9.73 3.30 0.06
N ALA A 180 10.22 3.04 -1.16
CA ALA A 180 10.69 4.07 -2.07
C ALA A 180 9.57 5.07 -2.42
N ALA A 181 8.35 4.57 -2.69
CA ALA A 181 7.23 5.43 -2.98
C ALA A 181 6.82 6.30 -1.79
N TRP A 182 6.77 5.72 -0.59
CA TRP A 182 6.42 6.46 0.61
C TRP A 182 7.48 7.48 1.03
N SER A 183 8.76 7.09 0.94
CA SER A 183 9.88 8.00 1.20
C SER A 183 9.93 9.16 0.18
N GLY A 184 9.51 8.94 -1.06
CA GLY A 184 9.43 9.98 -2.10
C GLY A 184 8.30 11.00 -1.92
N ILE A 185 7.29 10.73 -1.08
CA ILE A 185 6.24 11.72 -0.79
C ILE A 185 6.79 12.85 0.08
N SER A 186 6.65 14.08 -0.39
CA SER A 186 7.11 15.29 0.32
C SER A 186 6.23 15.62 1.54
N GLN A 187 6.82 16.30 2.52
CA GLN A 187 6.11 16.80 3.69
C GLN A 187 4.98 17.76 3.28
N GLU A 188 5.25 18.60 2.29
CA GLU A 188 4.34 19.60 1.72
C GLU A 188 3.11 18.93 1.10
N THR A 189 3.29 17.80 0.41
CA THR A 189 2.17 17.03 -0.15
C THR A 189 1.23 16.52 0.95
N ILE A 190 1.79 16.03 2.06
CA ILE A 190 0.98 15.55 3.18
C ILE A 190 0.20 16.70 3.81
N VAL A 191 0.88 17.82 4.12
CA VAL A 191 0.23 19.02 4.66
C VAL A 191 -0.87 19.55 3.73
N ALA A 192 -0.61 19.58 2.41
CA ALA A 192 -1.59 20.01 1.42
C ALA A 192 -2.85 19.12 1.43
N GLY A 193 -2.70 17.80 1.64
CA GLY A 193 -3.83 16.88 1.81
C GLY A 193 -4.70 17.23 3.00
N PHE A 194 -4.09 17.50 4.17
CA PHE A 194 -4.84 17.92 5.36
C PHE A 194 -5.53 19.27 5.16
N ARG A 195 -4.88 20.24 4.50
CA ARG A 195 -5.48 21.55 4.20
C ARG A 195 -6.68 21.44 3.27
N LYS A 196 -6.58 20.66 2.19
CA LYS A 196 -7.69 20.45 1.25
C LYS A 196 -8.91 19.80 1.89
N CYS A 197 -8.71 18.96 2.89
CA CYS A 197 -9.79 18.35 3.67
C CYS A 197 -10.21 19.18 4.90
N VAL A 198 -9.76 20.45 5.01
CA VAL A 198 -10.12 21.40 6.08
C VAL A 198 -9.67 20.92 7.48
N PHE A 199 -8.56 20.19 7.55
CA PHE A 199 -7.90 19.77 8.80
C PHE A 199 -6.67 20.60 9.16
N ALA A 200 -6.34 21.63 8.38
CA ALA A 200 -5.23 22.55 8.64
C ALA A 200 -5.53 23.96 8.08
N PRO A 201 -4.89 25.02 8.59
CA PRO A 201 -5.09 26.41 8.13
C PRO A 201 -4.83 26.57 6.62
N SER A 202 -5.67 27.37 5.96
CA SER A 202 -5.63 27.55 4.50
C SER A 202 -4.54 28.52 4.06
N GLU A 203 -3.45 27.99 3.53
CA GLU A 203 -2.59 28.67 2.55
C GLU A 203 -2.45 27.72 1.35
N GLU A 204 -2.64 28.22 0.13
CA GLU A 204 -2.58 27.42 -1.10
C GLU A 204 -1.17 26.85 -1.31
N LEU A 205 -1.06 25.52 -1.34
CA LEU A 205 0.15 24.83 -1.80
C LEU A 205 -0.21 23.90 -2.97
N PRO A 206 0.59 23.91 -4.07
CA PRO A 206 0.40 22.98 -5.17
C PRO A 206 0.71 21.54 -4.72
N ILE A 207 -0.10 20.58 -5.16
CA ILE A 207 0.21 19.15 -5.03
C ILE A 207 1.03 18.76 -6.26
N TYR A 208 2.30 18.45 -6.06
CA TYR A 208 3.15 17.94 -7.13
C TYR A 208 2.90 16.45 -7.32
N ALA A 209 2.28 16.08 -8.44
CA ALA A 209 2.24 14.70 -8.91
C ALA A 209 3.45 14.46 -9.81
N TYR A 210 4.40 13.63 -9.37
CA TYR A 210 5.47 13.12 -10.24
C TYR A 210 4.91 11.98 -11.08
N GLY A 211 4.32 12.31 -12.23
CA GLY A 211 3.99 11.37 -13.30
C GLY A 211 4.67 11.83 -14.57
N ASN A 212 5.65 11.08 -15.05
CA ASN A 212 6.49 11.48 -16.19
C ASN A 212 5.84 10.97 -17.48
N GLU A 213 5.76 11.79 -18.54
CA GLU A 213 5.29 11.39 -19.89
C GLU A 213 6.07 10.17 -20.46
N THR A 214 7.28 9.91 -19.96
CA THR A 214 8.15 8.80 -20.34
C THR A 214 7.57 7.40 -20.07
N ASP A 215 6.62 7.26 -19.15
CA ASP A 215 6.07 5.94 -18.80
C ASP A 215 5.12 5.42 -19.88
N GLN A 216 4.47 6.31 -20.64
CA GLN A 216 3.48 5.91 -21.64
C GLN A 216 4.11 5.17 -22.82
N GLN A 217 5.30 5.60 -23.28
CA GLN A 217 6.01 4.90 -24.35
C GLN A 217 6.45 3.50 -23.88
N LYS A 218 7.03 3.40 -22.68
CA LYS A 218 7.43 2.10 -22.10
C LYS A 218 6.24 1.15 -21.94
N ILE A 219 5.08 1.66 -21.54
CA ILE A 219 3.84 0.87 -21.46
C ILE A 219 3.45 0.34 -22.84
N ASN A 220 3.48 1.19 -23.87
CA ASN A 220 3.14 0.77 -25.23
C ASN A 220 4.12 -0.31 -25.75
N ASP A 221 5.41 -0.13 -25.51
CA ASP A 221 6.45 -1.09 -25.90
C ASP A 221 6.30 -2.42 -25.14
N LEU A 222 6.01 -2.36 -23.83
CA LEU A 222 5.72 -3.52 -22.99
C LEU A 222 4.53 -4.33 -23.54
N ILE A 223 3.44 -3.64 -23.90
CA ILE A 223 2.25 -4.26 -24.50
C ILE A 223 2.61 -4.91 -25.84
N GLY A 224 3.44 -4.24 -26.67
CA GLY A 224 3.94 -4.77 -27.93
C GLY A 224 4.74 -6.07 -27.73
N GLY A 225 5.78 -6.03 -26.90
CA GLY A 225 6.63 -7.19 -26.64
C GLY A 225 5.87 -8.37 -26.04
N PHE A 226 4.95 -8.14 -25.12
CA PHE A 226 4.09 -9.20 -24.59
C PHE A 226 3.14 -9.80 -25.62
N ARG A 227 2.69 -9.02 -26.61
CA ARG A 227 1.89 -9.52 -27.73
C ARG A 227 2.71 -10.41 -28.65
N ASP A 228 3.94 -10.00 -28.95
CA ASP A 228 4.87 -10.74 -29.81
C ASP A 228 5.28 -12.08 -29.18
N LEU A 229 5.42 -12.11 -27.85
CA LEU A 229 5.72 -13.31 -27.07
C LEU A 229 4.48 -14.14 -26.71
N HIS A 230 3.30 -13.79 -27.25
CA HIS A 230 2.02 -14.45 -26.98
C HIS A 230 1.67 -14.57 -25.48
N VAL A 231 2.15 -13.63 -24.67
CA VAL A 231 1.86 -13.55 -23.23
C VAL A 231 0.46 -12.97 -22.99
N VAL A 232 -0.02 -12.11 -23.89
CA VAL A 232 -1.35 -11.50 -23.82
C VAL A 232 -2.17 -11.84 -25.06
N ASN A 233 -3.46 -12.13 -24.86
CA ASN A 233 -4.37 -12.56 -25.93
C ASN A 233 -4.58 -11.44 -26.96
N ARG A 234 -4.75 -11.76 -28.26
CA ARG A 234 -4.86 -10.79 -29.38
C ARG A 234 -6.06 -9.83 -29.28
N HIS A 235 -6.95 -10.01 -28.31
CA HIS A 235 -8.18 -9.22 -28.11
C HIS A 235 -8.14 -8.38 -26.83
N ILE A 236 -7.09 -7.59 -26.64
CA ILE A 236 -7.09 -6.57 -25.58
C ILE A 236 -8.00 -5.43 -26.04
N LYS A 237 -9.15 -5.25 -25.39
CA LYS A 237 -9.91 -4.00 -25.48
C LYS A 237 -9.07 -2.90 -24.82
N ASN A 238 -8.99 -1.72 -25.44
CA ASN A 238 -8.37 -0.56 -24.80
C ASN A 238 -9.07 -0.32 -23.46
N VAL A 239 -8.34 -0.45 -22.35
CA VAL A 239 -8.84 -0.08 -21.02
C VAL A 239 -8.83 1.44 -20.98
N ARG A 240 -10.00 2.05 -20.97
CA ARG A 240 -10.17 3.49 -20.85
C ARG A 240 -10.32 3.84 -19.37
N ALA A 241 -9.99 5.06 -18.99
CA ALA A 241 -10.12 5.53 -17.60
C ALA A 241 -11.58 5.40 -17.05
N GLU A 242 -12.55 5.35 -17.95
CA GLU A 242 -13.98 5.11 -17.69
C GLU A 242 -14.32 3.65 -17.32
N ASP A 243 -13.43 2.68 -17.60
CA ASP A 243 -13.61 1.27 -17.22
C ASP A 243 -13.25 0.98 -15.74
N ASP A 244 -12.64 1.94 -15.03
CA ASP A 244 -12.33 1.88 -13.59
C ASP A 244 -13.52 2.29 -12.70
N VAL A 245 -14.65 2.70 -13.31
CA VAL A 245 -15.88 2.96 -12.57
C VAL A 245 -16.61 1.63 -12.38
N LEU A 246 -16.57 1.10 -11.15
CA LEU A 246 -17.50 0.06 -10.74
C LEU A 246 -18.92 0.60 -10.91
N GLU A 247 -19.62 0.17 -11.97
CA GLU A 247 -21.07 0.34 -12.04
C GLU A 247 -21.69 -0.29 -10.80
N LYS A 248 -22.59 0.47 -10.17
CA LYS A 248 -23.14 0.28 -8.82
C LYS A 248 -23.86 -1.06 -8.63
#